data_AF-A0A918I475-F1
#
_entry.id   AF-A0A918I475-F1
#
_cell.length_a   1.000
_cell.length_b   1.000
_cell.length_c   1.000
_cell.angle_alpha   90.00
_cell.angle_beta   90.00
_cell.angle_gamma   90.00
#
_symmetry.space_group_name_H-M   'P 1'
#
loop_
_entity.id
_entity.type
_entity.pdbx_description
1 polymer ?
#
loop_
_entity_poly.entity_id
_entity_poly.type
_entity_poly.pdbx_seq_one_letter_code
_entity_poly.pdbx_strand_id
1 'polypeptide(L)'
;MAETDAALRTLAHNVRAARIRAGLSLDELGRRAKVSKGALVGLEKAQGNPNFATLVRLADTLGVSVSVLMEGRPEERVRVVSAGAVMPLWKGERGSEARLMLTTSGPAATEVWRWTLEPGEEYPSHPHQAGVTETVSVTAGEMVLVVDGAEHPVRAGQTAAFDGDTSHTYRGAGTGTCHLIMTVHLPPGPA
;
A
#
# COMPACT_ATOMS: atom_id res chain seq x y z
N MET A 1 -8.29 -12.56 -16.91
CA MET A 1 -7.62 -12.09 -18.14
C MET A 1 -8.14 -10.72 -18.56
N ALA A 2 -9.39 -10.57 -19.02
CA ALA A 2 -9.92 -9.26 -19.44
C ALA A 2 -9.93 -8.20 -18.32
N GLU A 3 -10.22 -8.61 -17.08
CA GLU A 3 -10.25 -7.76 -15.90
C GLU A 3 -8.84 -7.31 -15.45
N THR A 4 -7.87 -8.22 -15.52
CA THR A 4 -6.44 -7.95 -15.27
C THR A 4 -5.88 -6.94 -16.27
N ASP A 5 -6.28 -7.05 -17.54
CA ASP A 5 -5.86 -6.10 -18.58
C ASP A 5 -6.49 -4.71 -18.41
N ALA A 6 -7.74 -4.66 -17.92
CA ALA A 6 -8.41 -3.40 -17.60
C ALA A 6 -7.78 -2.70 -16.39
N ALA A 7 -7.45 -3.46 -15.33
CA ALA A 7 -6.73 -2.95 -14.17
C ALA A 7 -5.35 -2.42 -14.57
N LEU A 8 -4.62 -3.15 -15.42
CA LEU A 8 -3.29 -2.72 -15.87
C LEU A 8 -3.35 -1.45 -16.74
N ARG A 9 -4.36 -1.30 -17.60
CA ARG A 9 -4.58 -0.05 -18.38
C ARG A 9 -4.92 1.13 -17.47
N THR A 10 -5.74 0.91 -16.45
CA THR A 10 -6.08 1.94 -15.45
C THR A 10 -4.83 2.39 -14.71
N LEU A 11 -4.04 1.43 -14.23
CA LEU A 11 -2.77 1.68 -13.57
C LEU A 11 -1.80 2.47 -14.47
N ALA A 12 -1.62 2.04 -15.72
CA ALA A 12 -0.77 2.72 -16.70
C ALA A 12 -1.18 4.19 -16.89
N HIS A 13 -2.49 4.43 -17.05
CA HIS A 13 -3.04 5.77 -17.21
C HIS A 13 -2.80 6.63 -15.97
N ASN A 14 -3.12 6.11 -14.79
CA ASN A 14 -3.03 6.84 -13.52
C ASN A 14 -1.59 7.19 -13.14
N VAL A 15 -0.65 6.25 -13.31
CA VAL A 15 0.79 6.50 -13.09
C VAL A 15 1.29 7.61 -14.01
N ARG A 16 0.95 7.56 -15.30
CA ARG A 16 1.34 8.59 -16.27
C ARG A 16 0.76 9.95 -15.90
N ALA A 17 -0.53 10.00 -15.55
CA ALA A 17 -1.21 11.24 -15.18
C ALA A 17 -0.62 11.86 -13.91
N ALA A 18 -0.38 11.05 -12.86
CA ALA A 18 0.26 11.50 -11.62
C ALA A 18 1.69 11.99 -11.85
N ARG A 19 2.48 11.27 -12.66
CA ARG A 19 3.85 11.68 -13.02
C ARG A 19 3.89 13.05 -13.71
N ILE A 20 2.99 13.28 -14.66
CA ILE A 20 2.90 14.57 -15.38
C ILE A 20 2.51 15.69 -14.42
N ARG A 21 1.53 15.46 -13.52
CA ARG A 21 1.14 16.45 -12.49
C ARG A 21 2.29 16.80 -11.54
N ALA A 22 3.10 15.82 -11.16
CA ALA A 22 4.28 16.02 -10.33
C ALA A 22 5.47 16.65 -11.08
N GLY A 23 5.36 16.93 -12.39
CA GLY A 23 6.43 17.52 -13.19
C GLY A 23 7.64 16.59 -13.41
N LEU A 24 7.48 15.27 -13.24
CA LEU A 24 8.59 14.32 -13.30
C LEU A 24 8.77 13.72 -14.69
N SER A 25 10.03 13.60 -15.14
CA SER A 25 10.38 12.75 -16.28
C SER A 25 10.30 11.27 -15.88
N LEU A 26 10.24 10.36 -16.86
CA LEU A 26 10.31 8.91 -16.59
C LEU A 26 11.62 8.53 -15.91
N ASP A 27 12.71 9.22 -16.26
CA ASP A 27 14.03 9.01 -15.69
C ASP A 27 14.06 9.41 -14.21
N GLU A 28 13.51 10.58 -13.90
CA GLU A 28 13.46 11.10 -12.54
C GLU A 28 12.50 10.30 -11.66
N LEU A 29 11.34 9.89 -12.18
CA LEU A 29 10.44 8.97 -11.46
C LEU A 29 11.14 7.64 -11.16
N GLY A 30 11.84 7.06 -12.15
CA GLY A 30 12.53 5.78 -11.98
C GLY A 30 13.63 5.86 -10.91
N ARG A 31 14.40 6.94 -10.93
CA ARG A 31 15.44 7.20 -9.93
C ARG A 31 14.85 7.36 -8.52
N ARG A 32 13.79 8.16 -8.36
CA ARG A 32 13.15 8.42 -7.05
C ARG A 32 12.42 7.20 -6.49
N ALA A 33 11.63 6.52 -7.33
CA ALA A 33 10.85 5.35 -6.94
C ALA A 33 11.68 4.05 -6.88
N LYS A 34 12.98 4.10 -7.21
CA LYS A 34 13.85 2.92 -7.35
C LYS A 34 13.22 1.86 -8.28
N VAL A 35 12.73 2.31 -9.43
CA VAL A 35 12.14 1.46 -10.49
C VAL A 35 12.92 1.68 -11.79
N SER A 36 13.24 0.61 -12.52
CA SER A 36 13.99 0.77 -13.76
C SER A 36 13.19 1.55 -14.81
N LYS A 37 13.87 2.38 -15.60
CA LYS A 37 13.25 3.15 -16.69
C LYS A 37 12.50 2.25 -17.68
N GLY A 38 13.07 1.08 -17.99
CA GLY A 38 12.43 0.09 -18.86
C GLY A 38 11.11 -0.42 -18.28
N ALA A 39 11.07 -0.71 -16.97
CA ALA A 39 9.84 -1.12 -16.30
C ALA A 39 8.78 -0.01 -16.29
N LEU A 40 9.17 1.26 -16.09
CA LEU A 40 8.25 2.39 -16.17
C LEU A 40 7.70 2.62 -17.57
N VAL A 41 8.54 2.51 -18.60
CA VAL A 41 8.11 2.61 -20.01
C VAL A 41 7.14 1.50 -20.36
N GLY A 42 7.40 0.27 -19.91
CA GLY A 42 6.47 -0.85 -20.05
C GLY A 42 5.16 -0.55 -19.34
N LEU A 43 5.22 -0.14 -18.08
CA LEU A 43 4.05 0.16 -17.25
C LEU A 43 3.14 1.22 -17.88
N GLU A 44 3.66 2.36 -18.34
CA GLU A 44 2.85 3.41 -18.99
C GLU A 44 2.26 2.97 -20.35
N LYS A 45 2.75 1.87 -20.93
CA LYS A 45 2.19 1.21 -22.11
C LYS A 45 1.24 0.06 -21.76
N ALA A 46 0.87 -0.09 -20.48
CA ALA A 46 0.13 -1.22 -19.95
C ALA A 46 0.81 -2.58 -20.24
N GLN A 47 2.14 -2.61 -20.14
CA GLN A 47 2.97 -3.80 -20.31
C GLN A 47 3.70 -4.13 -19.00
N GLY A 48 3.64 -5.39 -18.60
CA GLY A 48 4.22 -5.87 -17.34
C GLY A 48 3.30 -5.62 -16.13
N ASN A 49 3.39 -6.48 -15.12
CA ASN A 49 2.60 -6.37 -13.90
C ASN A 49 3.52 -5.99 -12.73
N PRO A 50 3.47 -4.75 -12.23
CA PRO A 50 4.32 -4.34 -11.11
C PRO A 50 3.91 -5.09 -9.84
N ASN A 51 4.90 -5.50 -9.04
CA ASN A 51 4.62 -6.05 -7.72
C ASN A 51 4.19 -4.94 -6.74
N PHE A 52 3.67 -5.34 -5.60
CA PHE A 52 3.18 -4.41 -4.59
C PHE A 52 4.22 -3.41 -4.10
N ALA A 53 5.45 -3.87 -3.82
CA ALA A 53 6.53 -2.98 -3.43
C ALA A 53 6.80 -1.89 -4.48
N THR A 54 6.63 -2.21 -5.77
CA THR A 54 6.75 -1.24 -6.86
C THR A 54 5.58 -0.25 -6.86
N LEU A 55 4.34 -0.71 -6.64
CA LEU A 55 3.17 0.17 -6.53
C LEU A 55 3.30 1.16 -5.37
N VAL A 56 3.71 0.68 -4.19
CA VAL A 56 3.94 1.51 -3.00
C VAL A 56 4.99 2.59 -3.29
N ARG A 57 6.16 2.20 -3.80
CA ARG A 57 7.22 3.18 -4.12
C ARG A 57 6.79 4.22 -5.15
N LEU A 58 5.97 3.83 -6.13
CA LEU A 58 5.43 4.77 -7.12
C LEU A 58 4.43 5.73 -6.47
N ALA A 59 3.51 5.22 -5.67
CA ALA A 59 2.51 6.00 -4.95
C ALA A 59 3.19 7.04 -4.04
N ASP A 60 4.14 6.59 -3.22
CA ASP A 60 4.94 7.44 -2.32
C ASP A 60 5.70 8.53 -3.10
N THR A 61 6.38 8.16 -4.19
CA THR A 61 7.15 9.11 -5.00
C THR A 61 6.26 10.16 -5.69
N LEU A 62 5.03 9.78 -6.01
CA LEU A 62 4.06 10.61 -6.71
C LEU A 62 3.15 11.40 -5.75
N GLY A 63 3.27 11.18 -4.44
CA GLY A 63 2.44 11.83 -3.43
C GLY A 63 0.96 11.48 -3.54
N VAL A 64 0.64 10.23 -3.93
CA VAL A 64 -0.73 9.73 -4.07
C VAL A 64 -0.89 8.39 -3.37
N SER A 65 -2.13 7.94 -3.15
CA SER A 65 -2.39 6.60 -2.62
C SER A 65 -2.21 5.50 -3.68
N VAL A 66 -1.97 4.27 -3.23
CA VAL A 66 -1.94 3.09 -4.10
C VAL A 66 -3.29 2.92 -4.81
N SER A 67 -4.41 3.20 -4.14
CA SER A 67 -5.73 3.17 -4.79
C SER A 67 -5.88 4.22 -5.88
N VAL A 68 -5.30 5.41 -5.77
CA VAL A 68 -5.33 6.40 -6.87
C VAL A 68 -4.60 5.87 -8.10
N LEU A 69 -3.58 5.02 -7.91
CA LEU A 69 -2.94 4.32 -9.02
C LEU A 69 -3.82 3.20 -9.56
N MET A 70 -4.51 2.43 -8.70
CA MET A 70 -5.25 1.22 -9.09
C MET A 70 -6.70 1.44 -9.53
N GLU A 71 -7.38 2.45 -9.01
CA GLU A 71 -8.81 2.70 -9.19
C GLU A 71 -9.07 4.03 -9.93
N GLY A 72 -10.28 4.18 -10.50
CA GLY A 72 -10.83 5.47 -10.90
C GLY A 72 -11.43 6.24 -9.71
N ARG A 73 -11.79 7.52 -9.90
CA ARG A 73 -12.50 8.30 -8.86
C ARG A 73 -13.88 7.66 -8.57
N PRO A 74 -14.23 7.35 -7.31
CA PRO A 74 -15.54 6.79 -7.00
C PRO A 74 -16.65 7.85 -7.15
N GLU A 75 -17.75 7.50 -7.82
CA GLU A 75 -18.92 8.38 -8.00
C GLU A 75 -19.99 8.21 -6.88
N GLU A 76 -19.84 7.21 -6.01
CA GLU A 76 -20.87 6.82 -5.04
C GLU A 76 -20.64 7.42 -3.63
N ARG A 77 -21.75 7.77 -2.95
CA ARG A 77 -21.74 8.31 -1.57
C ARG A 77 -21.37 7.28 -0.50
N VAL A 78 -21.58 5.98 -0.76
CA VAL A 78 -21.25 4.88 0.15
C VAL A 78 -20.58 3.78 -0.67
N ARG A 79 -19.43 3.30 -0.23
CA ARG A 79 -18.73 2.17 -0.84
C ARG A 79 -18.70 1.00 0.15
N VAL A 80 -19.17 -0.16 -0.27
CA VAL A 80 -19.04 -1.42 0.50
C VAL A 80 -18.15 -2.37 -0.28
N VAL A 81 -17.02 -2.75 0.32
CA VAL A 81 -16.05 -3.63 -0.32
C VAL A 81 -15.92 -4.93 0.46
N SER A 82 -16.17 -6.05 -0.22
CA SER A 82 -15.97 -7.39 0.35
C SER A 82 -14.52 -7.83 0.17
N ALA A 83 -13.89 -8.34 1.23
CA ALA A 83 -12.50 -8.83 1.17
C ALA A 83 -12.31 -9.95 0.14
N GLY A 84 -13.34 -10.79 -0.07
CA GLY A 84 -13.28 -11.86 -1.08
C GLY A 84 -13.35 -11.36 -2.53
N ALA A 85 -13.77 -10.11 -2.76
CA ALA A 85 -13.84 -9.49 -4.07
C ALA A 85 -12.55 -8.71 -4.42
N VAL A 86 -11.63 -8.55 -3.47
CA VAL A 86 -10.38 -7.81 -3.67
C VAL A 86 -9.21 -8.79 -3.71
N MET A 87 -8.43 -8.72 -4.77
CA MET A 87 -7.19 -9.48 -4.86
C MET A 87 -6.16 -8.91 -3.86
N PRO A 88 -5.44 -9.76 -3.11
CA PRO A 88 -4.36 -9.31 -2.26
C PRO A 88 -3.24 -8.71 -3.10
N LEU A 89 -2.74 -7.56 -2.65
CA LEU A 89 -1.62 -6.87 -3.28
C LEU A 89 -0.30 -7.51 -2.83
N TRP A 90 -0.22 -7.93 -1.57
CA TRP A 90 0.89 -8.74 -1.08
C TRP A 90 0.42 -10.15 -0.71
N LYS A 91 1.25 -11.14 -1.02
CA LYS A 91 1.18 -12.50 -0.50
C LYS A 91 2.57 -12.90 0.00
N GLY A 92 2.64 -13.38 1.22
CA GLY A 92 3.81 -14.00 1.81
C GLY A 92 3.98 -15.46 1.37
N GLU A 93 5.17 -16.01 1.61
CA GLU A 93 5.51 -17.40 1.31
C GLU A 93 4.81 -18.39 2.26
N ARG A 94 4.47 -17.96 3.48
CA ARG A 94 3.80 -18.77 4.50
C ARG A 94 2.28 -18.64 4.47
N GLY A 95 1.75 -17.76 3.64
CA GLY A 95 0.30 -17.56 3.47
C GLY A 95 -0.23 -16.23 3.99
N SER A 96 0.63 -15.35 4.52
CA SER A 96 0.23 -13.98 4.85
C SER A 96 -0.23 -13.23 3.61
N GLU A 97 -1.06 -12.21 3.80
CA GLU A 97 -1.53 -11.39 2.71
C GLU A 97 -2.00 -10.02 3.18
N ALA A 98 -1.92 -9.03 2.27
CA ALA A 98 -2.46 -7.69 2.47
C ALA A 98 -3.41 -7.32 1.33
N ARG A 99 -4.60 -6.82 1.69
CA ARG A 99 -5.59 -6.29 0.75
C ARG A 99 -5.85 -4.83 1.05
N LEU A 100 -5.75 -4.00 0.02
CA LEU A 100 -6.24 -2.62 0.04
C LEU A 100 -7.76 -2.64 -0.14
N MET A 101 -8.50 -2.44 0.94
CA MET A 101 -9.95 -2.56 0.94
C MET A 101 -10.61 -1.33 0.33
N LEU A 102 -10.11 -0.14 0.67
CA LEU A 102 -10.57 1.12 0.13
C LEU A 102 -9.53 2.20 0.39
N THR A 103 -9.61 3.27 -0.38
CA THR A 103 -9.03 4.56 -0.01
C THR A 103 -10.10 5.63 0.02
N THR A 104 -10.13 6.42 1.09
CA THR A 104 -11.04 7.56 1.18
C THR A 104 -10.65 8.62 0.15
N SER A 105 -11.65 9.35 -0.34
CA SER A 105 -11.43 10.50 -1.21
C SER A 105 -11.23 11.77 -0.38
N GLY A 106 -10.41 12.69 -0.86
CA GLY A 106 -10.19 13.98 -0.22
C GLY A 106 -8.70 14.37 -0.18
N PRO A 107 -8.39 15.57 0.34
CA PRO A 107 -7.03 16.07 0.41
C PRO A 107 -6.13 15.23 1.33
N ALA A 108 -6.67 14.67 2.42
CA ALA A 108 -5.99 13.75 3.32
C ALA A 108 -6.61 12.35 3.17
N ALA A 109 -6.20 11.64 2.12
CA ALA A 109 -6.70 10.31 1.83
C ALA A 109 -6.20 9.30 2.87
N THR A 110 -7.07 8.38 3.26
CA THR A 110 -6.77 7.28 4.16
C THR A 110 -6.96 5.98 3.42
N GLU A 111 -5.91 5.17 3.36
CA GLU A 111 -6.01 3.80 2.90
C GLU A 111 -6.45 2.89 4.05
N VAL A 112 -7.35 1.95 3.78
CA VAL A 112 -7.77 0.93 4.76
C VAL A 112 -7.38 -0.43 4.22
N TRP A 113 -6.59 -1.12 5.00
CA TRP A 113 -6.01 -2.40 4.67
C TRP A 113 -6.54 -3.50 5.58
N ARG A 114 -6.70 -4.70 5.03
CA ARG A 114 -6.85 -5.93 5.81
C ARG A 114 -5.64 -6.79 5.59
N TRP A 115 -5.06 -7.23 6.70
CA TRP A 115 -3.90 -8.09 6.70
C TRP A 115 -4.18 -9.38 7.46
N THR A 116 -3.54 -10.42 6.96
CA THR A 116 -3.38 -11.70 7.62
C THR A 116 -1.88 -11.93 7.72
N LEU A 117 -1.35 -12.16 8.92
CA LEU A 117 0.07 -12.42 9.16
C LEU A 117 0.24 -13.78 9.83
N GLU A 118 0.92 -14.70 9.15
CA GLU A 118 1.30 -16.00 9.67
C GLU A 118 2.49 -15.87 10.63
N PRO A 119 2.57 -16.70 11.70
CA PRO A 119 3.68 -16.66 12.64
C PRO A 119 5.06 -16.74 11.98
N GLY A 120 5.92 -15.78 12.31
CA GLY A 120 7.28 -15.68 11.77
C GLY A 120 7.38 -15.18 10.32
N GLU A 121 6.26 -14.87 9.67
CA GLU A 121 6.28 -14.15 8.40
C GLU A 121 6.39 -12.64 8.65
N GLU A 122 7.24 -11.98 7.85
CA GLU A 122 7.53 -10.56 7.98
C GLU A 122 7.24 -9.83 6.67
N TYR A 123 6.73 -8.61 6.78
CA TYR A 123 6.71 -7.64 5.69
C TYR A 123 7.54 -6.41 6.09
N PRO A 124 8.78 -6.27 5.57
CA PRO A 124 9.55 -5.05 5.73
C PRO A 124 9.02 -3.98 4.78
N SER A 125 8.52 -2.88 5.32
CA SER A 125 8.11 -1.72 4.54
C SER A 125 9.29 -0.76 4.37
N HIS A 126 9.27 -0.01 3.27
CA HIS A 126 10.18 1.12 3.13
C HIS A 126 9.56 2.31 3.86
N PRO A 127 10.36 3.25 4.39
CA PRO A 127 9.83 4.51 4.88
C PRO A 127 8.96 5.17 3.79
N HIS A 128 7.72 5.49 4.15
CA HIS A 128 6.80 6.21 3.28
C HIS A 128 7.22 7.69 3.13
N GLN A 129 6.48 8.45 2.33
CA GLN A 129 6.69 9.89 2.24
C GLN A 129 6.53 10.58 3.60
N ALA A 130 7.26 11.67 3.82
CA ALA A 130 7.25 12.42 5.08
C ALA A 130 5.83 12.82 5.52
N GLY A 131 5.52 12.64 6.80
CA GLY A 131 4.23 12.98 7.40
C GLY A 131 3.13 11.93 7.20
N VAL A 132 3.45 10.75 6.66
CA VAL A 132 2.53 9.60 6.70
C VAL A 132 2.47 9.05 8.12
N THR A 133 1.26 8.83 8.63
CA THR A 133 1.02 8.13 9.89
C THR A 133 0.26 6.85 9.61
N GLU A 134 0.63 5.78 10.30
CA GLU A 134 -0.06 4.50 10.19
C GLU A 134 -0.70 4.11 11.51
N THR A 135 -1.84 3.42 11.43
CA THR A 135 -2.39 2.70 12.57
C THR A 135 -2.54 1.23 12.25
N VAL A 136 -2.28 0.37 13.24
CA VAL A 136 -2.45 -1.08 13.15
C VAL A 136 -3.32 -1.52 14.30
N SER A 137 -4.51 -2.03 13.99
CA SER A 137 -5.47 -2.55 14.96
C SER A 137 -5.59 -4.07 14.82
N VAL A 138 -5.09 -4.81 15.81
CA VAL A 138 -5.16 -6.28 15.78
C VAL A 138 -6.54 -6.73 16.26
N THR A 139 -7.23 -7.46 15.41
CA THR A 139 -8.57 -8.00 15.70
C THR A 139 -8.53 -9.42 16.27
N ALA A 140 -7.49 -10.20 15.93
CA ALA A 140 -7.26 -11.54 16.45
C ALA A 140 -5.77 -11.91 16.32
N GLY A 141 -5.27 -12.76 17.22
CA GLY A 141 -3.85 -13.15 17.26
C GLY A 141 -2.95 -12.06 17.84
N GLU A 142 -1.67 -12.09 17.46
CA GLU A 142 -0.67 -11.10 17.86
C GLU A 142 0.39 -10.91 16.79
N MET A 143 0.98 -9.72 16.75
CA MET A 143 2.11 -9.37 15.89
C MET A 143 3.18 -8.63 16.68
N VAL A 144 4.36 -8.50 16.08
CA VAL A 144 5.39 -7.55 16.49
C VAL A 144 5.50 -6.48 15.42
N LEU A 145 5.28 -5.23 15.80
CA LEU A 145 5.59 -4.07 14.99
C LEU A 145 7.03 -3.67 15.31
N VAL A 146 7.89 -3.58 14.31
CA VAL A 146 9.25 -3.09 14.48
C VAL A 146 9.33 -1.69 13.88
N VAL A 147 9.72 -0.68 14.65
CA VAL A 147 9.92 0.71 14.16
C VAL A 147 11.33 1.15 14.54
N ASP A 148 12.14 1.54 13.56
CA ASP A 148 13.55 1.90 13.75
C ASP A 148 14.34 0.87 14.59
N GLY A 149 14.03 -0.41 14.39
CA GLY A 149 14.67 -1.54 15.08
C GLY A 149 14.15 -1.81 16.49
N ALA A 150 13.26 -0.97 17.05
CA ALA A 150 12.59 -1.24 18.31
C ALA A 150 11.36 -2.15 18.11
N GLU A 151 11.24 -3.19 18.93
CA GLU A 151 10.13 -4.14 18.85
C GLU A 151 8.96 -3.75 19.76
N HIS A 152 7.75 -3.77 19.21
CA HIS A 152 6.51 -3.42 19.88
C HIS A 152 5.47 -4.54 19.68
N PRO A 153 5.23 -5.40 20.68
CA PRO A 153 4.18 -6.41 20.60
C PRO A 153 2.79 -5.75 20.56
N VAL A 154 1.94 -6.15 19.61
CA VAL A 154 0.56 -5.69 19.47
C VAL A 154 -0.35 -6.92 19.42
N ARG A 155 -1.30 -7.02 20.36
CA ARG A 155 -2.19 -8.16 20.54
C ARG A 155 -3.63 -7.82 20.17
N ALA A 156 -4.46 -8.84 20.01
CA ALA A 156 -5.90 -8.69 19.78
C ALA A 156 -6.54 -7.66 20.73
N GLY A 157 -7.30 -6.73 20.15
CA GLY A 157 -7.93 -5.61 20.85
C GLY A 157 -7.04 -4.38 21.04
N GLN A 158 -5.77 -4.44 20.65
CA GLN A 158 -4.85 -3.30 20.73
C GLN A 158 -4.67 -2.63 19.37
N THR A 159 -4.44 -1.31 19.43
CA THR A 159 -4.10 -0.49 18.27
C THR A 159 -2.79 0.25 18.53
N ALA A 160 -1.87 0.17 17.59
CA ALA A 160 -0.66 0.99 17.56
C ALA A 160 -0.84 2.12 16.54
N ALA A 161 -0.21 3.27 16.81
CA ALA A 161 -0.05 4.36 15.85
C ALA A 161 1.42 4.78 15.83
N PHE A 162 1.96 5.05 14.65
CA PHE A 162 3.38 5.38 14.46
C PHE A 162 3.59 6.18 13.18
N ASP A 163 4.76 6.81 13.09
CA ASP A 163 5.18 7.56 11.92
C ASP A 163 5.60 6.56 10.81
N GLY A 164 4.79 6.49 9.74
CA GLY A 164 5.01 5.57 8.61
C GLY A 164 6.13 6.02 7.68
N ASP A 165 6.60 7.26 7.83
CA ASP A 165 7.81 7.78 7.18
C ASP A 165 9.12 7.33 7.84
N THR A 166 9.02 6.42 8.80
CA THR A 166 10.13 5.78 9.50
C THR A 166 10.26 4.31 9.06
N SER A 167 11.46 3.72 9.16
CA SER A 167 11.66 2.32 8.77
C SER A 167 10.86 1.39 9.66
N HIS A 168 10.02 0.52 9.07
CA HIS A 168 9.16 -0.34 9.86
C HIS A 168 8.90 -1.72 9.22
N THR A 169 8.64 -2.71 10.08
CA THR A 169 8.35 -4.10 9.69
C THR A 169 7.14 -4.62 10.47
N TYR A 170 6.24 -5.32 9.76
CA TYR A 170 5.13 -6.05 10.37
C TYR A 170 5.49 -7.54 10.44
N ARG A 171 5.43 -8.13 11.63
CA ARG A 171 5.78 -9.54 11.84
C ARG A 171 4.66 -10.31 12.53
N GLY A 172 4.18 -11.38 11.92
CA GLY A 172 3.27 -12.30 12.62
C GLY A 172 3.97 -12.96 13.82
N ALA A 173 3.29 -13.04 14.95
CA ALA A 173 3.84 -13.57 16.20
C ALA A 173 2.89 -14.61 16.84
N GLY A 174 3.34 -15.22 17.93
CA GLY A 174 2.57 -16.25 18.62
C GLY A 174 2.53 -17.57 17.84
N THR A 175 1.44 -18.32 18.02
CA THR A 175 1.27 -19.68 17.47
C THR A 175 0.17 -19.80 16.43
N GLY A 176 -0.56 -18.71 16.14
CA GLY A 176 -1.66 -18.70 15.19
C GLY A 176 -1.67 -17.43 14.34
N THR A 177 -2.43 -17.49 13.25
CA THR A 177 -2.59 -16.39 12.31
C THR A 177 -3.09 -15.12 13.00
N CYS A 178 -2.41 -14.00 12.75
CA CYS A 178 -2.80 -12.68 13.19
C CYS A 178 -3.67 -11.99 12.13
N HIS A 179 -4.79 -11.40 12.55
CA HIS A 179 -5.67 -10.62 11.71
C HIS A 179 -5.70 -9.17 12.18
N LEU A 180 -5.40 -8.24 11.28
CA LEU A 180 -5.38 -6.81 11.60
C LEU A 180 -6.02 -5.96 10.51
N ILE A 181 -6.48 -4.79 10.95
CA ILE A 181 -6.86 -3.68 10.10
C ILE A 181 -5.78 -2.63 10.23
N MET A 182 -5.27 -2.16 9.11
CA MET A 182 -4.28 -1.09 9.09
C MET A 182 -4.83 0.11 8.34
N THR A 183 -4.56 1.31 8.84
CA THR A 183 -4.88 2.55 8.11
C THR A 183 -3.61 3.31 7.82
N VAL A 184 -3.46 3.75 6.57
CA VAL A 184 -2.36 4.63 6.15
C VAL A 184 -2.94 6.01 5.90
N HIS A 185 -2.55 6.98 6.72
CA HIS A 185 -3.01 8.36 6.63
C HIS A 185 -1.99 9.15 5.83
N LEU A 186 -2.35 9.50 4.60
CA LEU A 186 -1.49 10.32 3.77
C LEU A 186 -1.58 11.79 4.22
N PRO A 187 -0.45 12.52 4.22
CA PRO A 187 -0.47 13.95 4.46
C PRO A 187 -1.33 14.63 3.39
N PRO A 188 -1.92 15.81 3.71
CA PRO A 188 -2.64 16.57 2.72
C PRO A 188 -1.75 16.82 1.49
N GLY A 189 -2.26 16.53 0.30
CA GLY A 189 -1.54 16.85 -0.93
C GLY A 189 -1.18 18.33 -1.00
N PRO A 190 -0.09 18.71 -1.71
CA PRO A 190 0.23 20.12 -1.91
C PRO A 190 -0.97 20.84 -2.52
N ALA A 191 -1.32 22.00 -1.95
CA ALA A 191 -2.41 22.87 -2.39
C ALA A 191 -2.20 23.38 -3.82
#